data_AF-A0A971B4I2-F1
#
_entry.id   AF-A0A971B4I2-F1
#
_cell.length_a   1.000
_cell.length_b   1.000
_cell.length_c   1.000
_cell.angle_alpha   90.00
_cell.angle_beta   90.00
_cell.angle_gamma   90.00
#
_symmetry.space_group_name_H-M   'P 1'
#
loop_
_entity.id
_entity.type
_entity.pdbx_description
1 polymer ?
#
loop_
_entity_poly.entity_id
_entity_poly.type
_entity_poly.pdbx_seq_one_letter_code
_entity_poly.pdbx_strand_id
1 'polypeptide(L)'
;MAKRAYQGGMPKPDNRGYYRPEVGGVRFIVGHKSEVSEGEARRRLEAIRDLFNRQSVCSPSSPDSDWHSTALEIARQLAKGQAPIVSPPAAEGDDPITEYVRGRVYGYRVEEARKWMPDVGIDEGLYREEVDSQREWLREEIQRAIGELQGGVVQEAKQAAPSNLDPSNLETRTFFTALSAYQDRLKKVGKRDSDGNLSTRVRHQIDRVRYVKEHRKSDFPLWQLDFAKLEEITAYWANRPPTRKGNRCSWEHSHDMLKDWWGFLTWLDKDPQWRWRFPDRADEIRRTPVRLPEDDVSEAFSTINKPTYTPEQLATIVEEADDFGRALIALCVNCAFGASEVGQWSTNLFTLHKSHPHATAIGFRSSDKHSWITGNRPKTGVYGEHLLWPEVAEAISPFLDGRSVFPVTKTGSRWYRTHSSNPQAKFNGWWAKLVARAKKKHPDMPKYPFGSLRDTFPDIIRNEIQGGGELASLCLHHGSTTNDDLLNLYTKLPFRRLFEATEVLREKFLPMLRLLK
;
A
#
# COMPACT_ATOMS: atom_id res chain seq x y z
N MET A 1 -27.27 25.02 22.84
CA MET A 1 -28.37 24.09 23.22
C MET A 1 -29.55 24.37 22.29
N ALA A 2 -30.18 23.35 21.71
CA ALA A 2 -31.37 23.53 20.88
C ALA A 2 -32.53 24.08 21.74
N LYS A 3 -33.16 25.18 21.31
CA LYS A 3 -34.36 25.71 21.98
C LYS A 3 -35.54 24.78 21.67
N ARG A 4 -36.36 24.47 22.67
CA ARG A 4 -37.60 23.69 22.51
C ARG A 4 -38.81 24.57 22.82
N ALA A 5 -39.89 24.39 22.08
CA ALA A 5 -41.17 25.03 22.39
C ALA A 5 -41.68 24.60 23.76
N TYR A 6 -42.23 25.56 24.52
CA TYR A 6 -42.87 25.29 25.81
C TYR A 6 -44.14 24.43 25.62
N GLN A 7 -44.23 23.32 26.36
CA GLN A 7 -45.30 22.32 26.30
C GLN A 7 -46.54 22.68 27.14
N GLY A 8 -46.89 23.97 27.24
CA GLY A 8 -48.07 24.42 28.00
C GLY A 8 -49.39 24.00 27.35
N GLY A 9 -50.47 23.91 28.15
CA GLY A 9 -51.82 23.65 27.65
C GLY A 9 -52.34 24.74 26.69
N MET A 10 -53.48 24.46 26.04
CA MET A 10 -54.13 25.41 25.16
C MET A 10 -54.52 26.69 25.94
N PRO A 11 -54.13 27.90 25.49
CA PRO A 11 -54.55 29.13 26.16
C PRO A 11 -56.07 29.30 26.05
N LYS A 12 -56.67 29.91 27.08
CA LYS A 12 -58.07 30.35 26.99
C LYS A 12 -58.21 31.39 25.85
N PRO A 13 -59.37 31.46 25.17
CA PRO A 13 -59.64 32.53 24.21
C PRO A 13 -59.45 33.90 24.85
N ASP A 14 -58.91 34.85 24.10
CA ASP A 14 -58.83 36.24 24.54
C ASP A 14 -60.22 36.89 24.66
N ASN A 15 -60.27 38.14 25.14
CA ASN A 15 -61.53 38.90 25.28
C ASN A 15 -62.27 39.09 23.95
N ARG A 16 -61.61 38.87 22.81
CA ARG A 16 -62.17 38.92 21.46
C ARG A 16 -62.49 37.52 20.91
N GLY A 17 -62.35 36.47 21.71
CA GLY A 17 -62.68 35.09 21.37
C GLY A 17 -61.60 34.33 20.58
N TYR A 18 -60.40 34.89 20.39
CA TYR A 18 -59.32 34.22 19.64
C TYR A 18 -58.39 33.41 20.53
N TYR A 19 -57.98 32.24 20.03
CA TYR A 19 -56.91 31.46 20.59
C TYR A 19 -55.56 31.98 20.09
N ARG A 20 -54.74 32.54 21.00
CA ARG A 20 -53.47 33.21 20.65
C ARG A 20 -52.23 32.65 21.37
N PRO A 21 -51.80 31.42 21.07
CA PRO A 21 -50.60 30.85 21.66
C PRO A 21 -49.32 31.53 21.15
N GLU A 22 -48.28 31.49 21.98
CA GLU A 22 -46.94 31.95 21.63
C GLU A 22 -45.99 30.75 21.49
N VAL A 23 -45.24 30.69 20.39
CA VAL A 23 -44.25 29.65 20.10
C VAL A 23 -42.99 30.30 19.55
N GLY A 24 -41.84 30.09 20.21
CA GLY A 24 -40.56 30.64 19.76
C GLY A 24 -40.54 32.17 19.67
N GLY A 25 -41.20 32.87 20.60
CA GLY A 25 -41.30 34.34 20.62
C GLY A 25 -42.26 34.95 19.60
N VAL A 26 -43.01 34.13 18.84
CA VAL A 26 -44.00 34.59 17.87
C VAL A 26 -45.41 34.18 18.32
N ARG A 27 -46.36 35.13 18.28
CA ARG A 27 -47.76 34.91 18.61
C ARG A 27 -48.56 34.51 17.36
N PHE A 28 -49.22 33.37 17.41
CA PHE A 28 -50.06 32.84 16.32
C PHE A 28 -51.54 32.98 16.68
N ILE A 29 -52.40 33.16 15.67
CA ILE A 29 -53.86 33.03 15.83
C ILE A 29 -54.23 31.66 15.27
N VAL A 30 -54.62 30.72 16.13
CA VAL A 30 -54.91 29.33 15.73
C VAL A 30 -56.40 29.02 15.59
N GLY A 31 -57.26 30.02 15.82
CA GLY A 31 -58.70 29.93 15.62
C GLY A 31 -59.48 30.93 16.47
N HIS A 32 -60.76 31.08 16.17
CA HIS A 32 -61.73 31.80 16.98
C HIS A 32 -62.74 30.81 17.58
N LYS A 33 -63.15 31.01 18.84
CA LYS A 33 -64.01 30.06 19.59
C LYS A 33 -65.37 29.77 18.95
N SER A 34 -65.85 30.65 18.05
CA SER A 34 -67.11 30.45 17.31
C SER A 34 -66.92 29.81 15.93
N GLU A 35 -65.68 29.69 15.45
CA GLU A 35 -65.37 29.22 14.08
C GLU A 35 -64.65 27.88 14.09
N VAL A 36 -63.87 27.61 15.14
CA VAL A 36 -63.00 26.44 15.23
C VAL A 36 -63.16 25.81 16.61
N SER A 37 -63.31 24.48 16.66
CA SER A 37 -63.37 23.74 17.93
C SER A 37 -62.06 23.86 18.70
N GLU A 38 -62.10 23.76 20.03
CA GLU A 38 -60.89 23.78 20.84
C GLU A 38 -59.92 22.65 20.45
N GLY A 39 -60.46 21.49 20.02
CA GLY A 39 -59.66 20.37 19.52
C GLY A 39 -58.89 20.70 18.24
N GLU A 40 -59.52 21.36 17.27
CA GLU A 40 -58.85 21.78 16.03
C GLU A 40 -57.83 22.91 16.29
N ALA A 41 -58.16 23.87 17.15
CA ALA A 41 -57.23 24.92 17.55
C ALA A 41 -55.99 24.35 18.29
N ARG A 42 -56.18 23.28 19.09
CA ARG A 42 -55.10 22.53 19.74
C ARG A 42 -54.26 21.76 18.74
N ARG A 43 -54.86 21.06 17.77
CA ARG A 43 -54.16 20.35 16.69
C ARG A 43 -53.22 21.29 15.92
N ARG A 44 -53.69 22.49 15.56
CA ARG A 44 -52.89 23.51 14.87
C ARG A 44 -51.71 23.99 15.72
N LEU A 45 -51.93 24.23 17.01
CA LEU A 45 -50.86 24.60 17.95
C LEU A 45 -49.80 23.49 18.08
N GLU A 46 -50.21 22.23 18.18
CA GLU A 46 -49.29 21.10 18.24
C GLU A 46 -48.44 20.97 16.97
N ALA A 47 -49.05 21.14 15.79
CA ALA A 47 -48.33 21.14 14.52
C ALA A 47 -47.28 22.28 14.43
N ILE A 48 -47.62 23.48 14.90
CA ILE A 48 -46.68 24.62 14.95
C ILE A 48 -45.52 24.34 15.92
N ARG A 49 -45.79 23.73 17.08
CA ARG A 49 -44.75 23.38 18.06
C ARG A 49 -43.81 22.29 17.56
N ASP A 50 -44.36 21.27 16.89
CA ASP A 50 -43.56 20.20 16.30
C ASP A 50 -42.63 20.76 15.22
N LEU A 51 -43.15 21.60 14.32
CA LEU A 51 -42.34 22.30 13.33
C LEU A 51 -41.23 23.15 13.98
N PHE A 52 -41.55 23.92 15.01
CA PHE A 52 -40.57 24.72 15.76
C PHE A 52 -39.44 23.88 16.35
N ASN A 53 -39.79 22.75 16.96
CA ASN A 53 -38.82 21.85 17.58
C ASN A 53 -37.90 21.22 16.52
N ARG A 54 -38.46 20.79 15.38
CA ARG A 54 -37.69 20.19 14.29
C ARG A 54 -36.72 21.18 13.65
N GLN A 55 -37.15 22.41 13.37
CA GLN A 55 -36.21 23.43 12.86
C GLN A 55 -35.09 23.72 13.86
N SER A 56 -35.38 23.75 15.16
CA SER A 56 -34.42 24.15 16.20
C SER A 56 -33.33 23.10 16.45
N VAL A 57 -33.57 21.85 16.01
CA VAL A 57 -32.58 20.77 16.03
C VAL A 57 -31.72 20.79 14.76
N CYS A 58 -32.33 21.12 13.62
CA CYS A 58 -31.70 21.03 12.30
C CYS A 58 -30.97 22.32 11.87
N SER A 59 -31.23 23.47 12.50
CA SER A 59 -30.54 24.74 12.23
C SER A 59 -30.48 25.62 13.48
N PRO A 60 -29.29 26.06 13.95
CA PRO A 60 -29.18 27.12 14.95
C PRO A 60 -29.69 28.43 14.35
N SER A 61 -30.44 29.21 15.13
CA SER A 61 -31.21 30.38 14.69
C SER A 61 -30.41 31.51 14.02
N SER A 62 -31.11 32.29 13.20
CA SER A 62 -30.69 33.62 12.71
C SER A 62 -30.59 34.62 13.88
N PRO A 63 -29.70 35.62 13.85
CA PRO A 63 -29.52 36.59 14.95
C PRO A 63 -30.78 37.37 15.36
N ASP A 64 -31.78 37.51 14.48
CA ASP A 64 -32.96 38.38 14.73
C ASP A 64 -34.26 37.63 15.12
N SER A 65 -34.30 36.30 15.02
CA SER A 65 -35.48 35.50 15.40
C SER A 65 -35.13 34.03 15.67
N ASP A 66 -35.81 33.41 16.63
CA ASP A 66 -35.72 31.97 16.88
C ASP A 66 -36.38 31.12 15.77
N TRP A 67 -37.02 31.74 14.77
CA TRP A 67 -37.59 31.06 13.62
C TRP A 67 -36.78 31.26 12.33
N HIS A 68 -36.60 30.16 11.58
CA HIS A 68 -36.20 30.26 10.19
C HIS A 68 -37.35 30.87 9.36
N SER A 69 -37.04 31.75 8.41
CA SER A 69 -38.03 32.50 7.61
C SER A 69 -39.05 31.59 6.92
N THR A 70 -38.58 30.53 6.24
CA THR A 70 -39.44 29.52 5.61
C THR A 70 -40.30 28.74 6.62
N ALA A 71 -39.74 28.35 7.77
CA ALA A 71 -40.50 27.64 8.80
C ALA A 71 -41.60 28.52 9.40
N LEU A 72 -41.35 29.82 9.55
CA LEU A 72 -42.34 30.78 10.01
C LEU A 72 -43.50 30.95 9.02
N GLU A 73 -43.22 30.96 7.72
CA GLU A 73 -44.27 30.98 6.68
C GLU A 73 -45.17 29.73 6.79
N ILE A 74 -44.55 28.54 6.88
CA ILE A 74 -45.27 27.28 7.05
C ILE A 74 -46.10 27.30 8.34
N ALA A 75 -45.53 27.78 9.46
CA ALA A 75 -46.23 27.90 10.74
C ALA A 75 -47.47 28.81 10.65
N ARG A 76 -47.41 29.89 9.85
CA ARG A 76 -48.57 30.77 9.62
C ARG A 76 -49.68 30.08 8.82
N GLN A 77 -49.33 29.20 7.87
CA GLN A 77 -50.31 28.41 7.13
C GLN A 77 -50.97 27.36 8.03
N LEU A 78 -50.18 26.67 8.86
CA LEU A 78 -50.69 25.73 9.87
C LEU A 78 -51.64 26.41 10.87
N ALA A 79 -51.33 27.64 11.31
CA ALA A 79 -52.20 28.41 12.20
C ALA A 79 -53.59 28.68 11.59
N LYS A 80 -53.65 28.88 10.28
CA LYS A 80 -54.90 29.05 9.52
C LYS A 80 -55.62 27.73 9.22
N GLY A 81 -55.00 26.58 9.52
CA GLY A 81 -55.52 25.25 9.15
C GLY A 81 -55.35 24.91 7.68
N GLN A 82 -54.42 25.58 6.99
CA GLN A 82 -54.13 25.34 5.58
C GLN A 82 -53.11 24.20 5.42
N ALA A 83 -53.16 23.51 4.28
CA ALA A 83 -52.09 22.61 3.89
C ALA A 83 -50.81 23.43 3.67
N PRO A 84 -49.69 23.07 4.32
CA PRO A 84 -48.46 23.84 4.23
C PRO A 84 -47.82 23.68 2.84
N ILE A 85 -47.60 24.80 2.16
CA ILE A 85 -46.96 24.89 0.85
C ILE A 85 -45.80 25.89 0.92
N VAL A 86 -44.66 25.54 0.35
CA VAL A 86 -43.57 26.52 0.16
C VAL A 86 -43.86 27.34 -1.08
N SER A 87 -43.96 28.66 -0.93
CA SER A 87 -44.19 29.59 -2.05
C SER A 87 -42.87 30.09 -2.63
N PRO A 88 -42.76 30.30 -3.96
CA PRO A 88 -41.62 30.97 -4.55
C PRO A 88 -41.51 32.41 -4.03
N PRO A 89 -40.29 32.98 -3.95
CA PRO A 89 -40.14 34.39 -3.63
C PRO A 89 -40.82 35.26 -4.70
N ALA A 90 -41.28 36.44 -4.30
CA ALA A 90 -41.85 37.42 -5.23
C ALA A 90 -40.80 37.82 -6.27
N ALA A 91 -41.20 37.90 -7.54
CA ALA A 91 -40.34 38.40 -8.60
C ALA A 91 -40.33 39.94 -8.54
N GLU A 92 -39.17 40.53 -8.28
CA GLU A 92 -38.95 41.98 -8.42
C GLU A 92 -38.15 42.23 -9.70
N GLY A 93 -38.81 42.13 -10.86
CA GLY A 93 -38.22 42.42 -12.17
C GLY A 93 -38.21 41.24 -13.15
N ASP A 94 -38.19 41.57 -14.45
CA ASP A 94 -38.27 40.62 -15.58
C ASP A 94 -36.88 40.31 -16.18
N ASP A 95 -35.80 40.48 -15.42
CA ASP A 95 -34.45 40.17 -15.90
C ASP A 95 -34.11 38.67 -15.68
N PRO A 96 -33.43 38.00 -16.65
CA PRO A 96 -33.10 36.58 -16.55
C PRO A 96 -32.27 36.19 -15.32
N ILE A 97 -31.46 37.12 -14.79
CA ILE A 97 -30.67 36.90 -13.56
C ILE A 97 -31.59 36.86 -12.35
N THR A 98 -32.60 37.75 -12.30
CA THR A 98 -33.63 37.77 -11.26
C THR A 98 -34.47 36.49 -11.26
N GLU A 99 -34.83 35.96 -12.44
CA GLU A 99 -35.56 34.69 -12.56
C GLU A 99 -34.72 33.48 -12.11
N TYR A 100 -33.44 33.42 -12.47
CA TYR A 100 -32.49 32.41 -11.99
C TYR A 100 -32.28 32.46 -10.47
N VAL A 101 -32.09 33.65 -9.90
CA VAL A 101 -31.92 33.84 -8.45
C VAL A 101 -33.18 33.46 -7.70
N ARG A 102 -34.36 33.84 -8.24
CA ARG A 102 -35.67 33.47 -7.68
C ARG A 102 -35.81 31.96 -7.54
N GLY A 103 -35.41 31.22 -8.57
CA GLY A 103 -35.51 29.78 -8.54
C GLY A 103 -34.47 29.08 -7.68
N ARG A 104 -33.25 29.62 -7.63
CA ARG A 104 -32.26 29.14 -6.67
C ARG A 104 -32.71 29.30 -5.22
N VAL A 105 -33.32 30.44 -4.90
CA VAL A 105 -33.88 30.70 -3.58
C VAL A 105 -35.08 29.78 -3.32
N TYR A 106 -35.93 29.52 -4.30
CA TYR A 106 -37.07 28.61 -4.13
C TYR A 106 -36.62 27.16 -3.87
N GLY A 107 -35.73 26.61 -4.69
CA GLY A 107 -35.18 25.26 -4.48
C GLY A 107 -34.50 25.08 -3.11
N TYR A 108 -33.72 26.07 -2.65
CA TYR A 108 -33.13 26.05 -1.31
C TYR A 108 -34.20 26.04 -0.21
N ARG A 109 -35.26 26.86 -0.35
CA ARG A 109 -36.36 26.92 0.61
C ARG A 109 -37.14 25.60 0.68
N VAL A 110 -37.32 24.92 -0.43
CA VAL A 110 -37.96 23.59 -0.52
C VAL A 110 -37.14 22.53 0.21
N GLU A 111 -35.84 22.44 -0.08
CA GLU A 111 -34.94 21.47 0.55
C GLU A 111 -34.83 21.70 2.07
N GLU A 112 -34.73 22.95 2.51
CA GLU A 112 -34.75 23.28 3.94
C GLU A 112 -36.09 22.92 4.60
N ALA A 113 -37.22 23.24 3.98
CA ALA A 113 -38.53 22.89 4.50
C ALA A 113 -38.73 21.38 4.65
N ARG A 114 -38.27 20.59 3.66
CA ARG A 114 -38.35 19.12 3.67
C ARG A 114 -37.56 18.47 4.82
N LYS A 115 -36.51 19.12 5.33
CA LYS A 115 -35.78 18.64 6.53
C LYS A 115 -36.64 18.66 7.78
N TRP A 116 -37.63 19.55 7.87
CA TRP A 116 -38.52 19.68 9.03
C TRP A 116 -39.88 19.04 8.79
N MET A 117 -40.36 19.09 7.55
CA MET A 117 -41.65 18.56 7.11
C MET A 117 -41.49 17.89 5.74
N PRO A 118 -41.21 16.58 5.69
CA PRO A 118 -40.96 15.85 4.44
C PRO A 118 -42.08 15.96 3.41
N ASP A 119 -43.34 16.02 3.88
CA ASP A 119 -44.53 16.07 3.04
C ASP A 119 -45.06 17.50 2.79
N VAL A 120 -44.19 18.52 2.91
CA VAL A 120 -44.58 19.90 2.60
C VAL A 120 -44.92 20.04 1.11
N GLY A 121 -46.03 20.72 0.79
CA GLY A 121 -46.44 20.95 -0.59
C GLY A 121 -45.49 21.91 -1.31
N ILE A 122 -45.28 21.69 -2.60
CA ILE A 122 -44.45 22.52 -3.47
C ILE A 122 -45.07 22.66 -4.86
N ASP A 123 -44.62 23.63 -5.63
CA ASP A 123 -44.83 23.67 -7.07
C ASP A 123 -43.80 22.75 -7.75
N GLU A 124 -44.21 21.53 -8.07
CA GLU A 124 -43.35 20.49 -8.69
C GLU A 124 -42.86 20.88 -10.08
N GLY A 125 -43.58 21.73 -10.82
CA GLY A 125 -43.18 22.20 -12.14
C GLY A 125 -42.01 23.17 -12.02
N LEU A 126 -42.20 24.21 -11.20
CA LEU A 126 -41.19 25.22 -10.93
C LEU A 126 -39.95 24.60 -10.27
N TYR A 127 -40.12 23.71 -9.29
CA TYR A 127 -39.01 23.04 -8.61
C TYR A 127 -38.16 22.20 -9.58
N ARG A 128 -38.80 21.52 -10.54
CA ARG A 128 -38.08 20.70 -11.53
C ARG A 128 -37.30 21.56 -12.51
N GLU A 129 -37.92 22.61 -13.05
CA GLU A 129 -37.27 23.57 -13.95
C GLU A 129 -36.06 24.26 -13.29
N GLU A 130 -36.16 24.57 -12.00
CA GLU A 130 -35.08 25.22 -11.24
C GLU A 130 -33.94 24.25 -10.88
N VAL A 131 -34.24 23.00 -10.53
CA VAL A 131 -33.21 21.98 -10.25
C VAL A 131 -32.50 21.58 -11.55
N ASP A 132 -33.21 21.47 -12.66
CA ASP A 132 -32.63 21.11 -13.95
C ASP A 132 -31.83 22.28 -14.55
N SER A 133 -32.30 23.53 -14.45
CA SER A 133 -31.52 24.72 -14.84
C SER A 133 -30.27 24.92 -13.97
N GLN A 134 -30.31 24.58 -12.68
CA GLN A 134 -29.11 24.56 -11.84
C GLN A 134 -28.10 23.48 -12.26
N ARG A 135 -28.58 22.29 -12.63
CA ARG A 135 -27.70 21.21 -13.12
C ARG A 135 -27.07 21.57 -14.46
N GLU A 136 -27.82 22.23 -15.33
CA GLU A 136 -27.35 22.67 -16.63
C GLU A 136 -26.36 23.83 -16.48
N TRP A 137 -26.68 24.86 -15.70
CA TRP A 137 -25.76 25.96 -15.38
C TRP A 137 -24.50 25.48 -14.66
N LEU A 138 -24.60 24.57 -13.67
CA LEU A 138 -23.43 24.01 -12.99
C LEU A 138 -22.59 23.15 -13.95
N ARG A 139 -23.23 22.42 -14.87
CA ARG A 139 -22.52 21.66 -15.90
C ARG A 139 -21.81 22.61 -16.86
N GLU A 140 -22.45 23.69 -17.28
CA GLU A 140 -21.87 24.72 -18.14
C GLU A 140 -20.75 25.48 -17.44
N GLU A 141 -20.89 25.80 -16.15
CA GLU A 141 -19.87 26.52 -15.37
C GLU A 141 -18.70 25.60 -15.00
N ILE A 142 -18.94 24.31 -14.75
CA ILE A 142 -17.87 23.30 -14.63
C ILE A 142 -17.18 23.12 -15.99
N GLN A 143 -17.91 23.08 -17.10
CA GLN A 143 -17.32 22.99 -18.44
C GLN A 143 -16.58 24.27 -18.83
N ARG A 144 -17.07 25.44 -18.41
CA ARG A 144 -16.42 26.74 -18.60
C ARG A 144 -15.19 26.84 -17.72
N ALA A 145 -15.25 26.47 -16.44
CA ALA A 145 -14.09 26.42 -15.55
C ALA A 145 -13.06 25.38 -16.03
N ILE A 146 -13.50 24.22 -16.52
CA ILE A 146 -12.61 23.24 -17.18
C ILE A 146 -12.04 23.84 -18.47
N GLY A 147 -12.83 24.55 -19.27
CA GLY A 147 -12.42 25.21 -20.50
C GLY A 147 -11.52 26.43 -20.28
N GLU A 148 -11.64 27.13 -19.16
CA GLU A 148 -10.82 28.25 -18.72
C GLU A 148 -9.54 27.75 -18.06
N LEU A 149 -9.59 26.64 -17.31
CA LEU A 149 -8.40 25.95 -16.82
C LEU A 149 -7.62 25.29 -17.97
N GLN A 150 -8.31 24.64 -18.91
CA GLN A 150 -7.69 24.10 -20.13
C GLN A 150 -7.24 25.21 -21.06
N GLY A 151 -8.01 26.27 -21.23
CA GLY A 151 -7.69 27.45 -22.03
C GLY A 151 -6.54 28.24 -21.42
N GLY A 152 -6.48 28.35 -20.09
CA GLY A 152 -5.39 28.93 -19.31
C GLY A 152 -4.13 28.09 -19.39
N VAL A 153 -4.21 26.76 -19.24
CA VAL A 153 -3.08 25.84 -19.45
C VAL A 153 -2.63 25.83 -20.92
N VAL A 154 -3.54 25.99 -21.89
CA VAL A 154 -3.22 26.10 -23.32
C VAL A 154 -2.66 27.48 -23.65
N GLN A 155 -3.08 28.55 -22.99
CA GLN A 155 -2.52 29.91 -23.11
C GLN A 155 -1.12 29.97 -22.48
N GLU A 156 -0.94 29.44 -21.28
CA GLU A 156 0.37 29.27 -20.64
C GLU A 156 1.26 28.34 -21.48
N ALA A 157 0.74 27.25 -22.05
CA ALA A 157 1.48 26.43 -22.99
C ALA A 157 1.79 27.16 -24.30
N LYS A 158 0.92 28.02 -24.81
CA LYS A 158 1.20 28.88 -25.99
C LYS A 158 2.24 29.96 -25.71
N GLN A 159 2.31 30.45 -24.47
CA GLN A 159 3.27 31.46 -24.03
C GLN A 159 4.62 30.85 -23.59
N ALA A 160 4.63 29.61 -23.09
CA ALA A 160 5.80 28.91 -22.58
C ALA A 160 6.35 27.83 -23.55
N ALA A 161 5.59 27.43 -24.57
CA ALA A 161 6.10 26.52 -25.60
C ALA A 161 7.23 27.22 -26.38
N PRO A 162 8.39 26.58 -26.55
CA PRO A 162 9.31 26.95 -27.64
C PRO A 162 8.52 27.01 -28.94
N SER A 163 8.90 27.91 -29.85
CA SER A 163 8.23 28.24 -31.13
C SER A 163 7.91 27.07 -32.09
N ASN A 164 8.20 25.83 -31.69
CA ASN A 164 8.24 24.63 -32.50
C ASN A 164 7.25 23.52 -32.05
N LEU A 165 6.39 23.74 -31.05
CA LEU A 165 5.41 22.73 -30.60
C LEU A 165 3.97 23.16 -30.92
N ASP A 166 3.21 22.28 -31.61
CA ASP A 166 1.78 22.46 -31.87
C ASP A 166 0.98 22.27 -30.56
N PRO A 167 0.31 23.32 -30.04
CA PRO A 167 -0.47 23.25 -28.81
C PRO A 167 -1.60 22.21 -28.85
N SER A 168 -2.09 21.84 -30.03
CA SER A 168 -3.15 20.83 -30.19
C SER A 168 -2.66 19.39 -29.96
N ASN A 169 -1.35 19.18 -29.94
CA ASN A 169 -0.72 17.86 -29.76
C ASN A 169 -0.14 17.65 -28.34
N LEU A 170 -0.31 18.62 -27.44
CA LEU A 170 0.20 18.52 -26.07
C LEU A 170 -0.61 17.52 -25.23
N GLU A 171 0.09 16.77 -24.37
CA GLU A 171 -0.54 15.90 -23.37
C GLU A 171 -0.96 16.73 -22.15
N THR A 172 -2.24 17.09 -22.09
CA THR A 172 -2.80 17.96 -21.05
C THR A 172 -3.18 17.22 -19.77
N ARG A 173 -3.23 15.88 -19.79
CA ARG A 173 -3.38 15.10 -18.54
C ARG A 173 -2.15 15.26 -17.67
N THR A 174 -2.34 15.08 -16.37
CA THR A 174 -1.29 15.36 -15.40
C THR A 174 -0.36 14.18 -15.16
N PHE A 175 0.82 14.50 -14.62
CA PHE A 175 1.82 13.55 -14.21
C PHE A 175 1.28 12.55 -13.16
N PHE A 176 0.50 13.00 -12.18
CA PHE A 176 -0.08 12.08 -11.19
C PHE A 176 -1.14 11.16 -11.78
N THR A 177 -1.94 11.63 -12.76
CA THR A 177 -2.86 10.76 -13.50
C THR A 177 -2.09 9.65 -14.22
N ALA A 178 -0.97 9.97 -14.87
CA ALA A 178 -0.14 8.98 -15.55
C ALA A 178 0.50 7.98 -14.58
N LEU A 179 1.01 8.43 -13.43
CA LEU A 179 1.53 7.54 -12.40
C LEU A 179 0.43 6.62 -11.82
N SER A 180 -0.80 7.12 -11.64
CA SER A 180 -1.94 6.28 -11.22
C SER A 180 -2.26 5.20 -12.26
N ALA A 181 -2.36 5.59 -13.54
CA ALA A 181 -2.59 4.65 -14.63
C ALA A 181 -1.49 3.57 -14.71
N TYR A 182 -0.24 3.95 -14.48
CA TYR A 182 0.87 2.99 -14.41
C TYR A 182 0.74 2.03 -13.23
N GLN A 183 0.34 2.51 -12.04
CA GLN A 183 0.07 1.64 -10.89
C GLN A 183 -1.04 0.63 -11.19
N ASP A 184 -2.11 1.07 -11.83
CA ASP A 184 -3.24 0.19 -12.18
C ASP A 184 -2.85 -0.84 -13.25
N ARG A 185 -2.03 -0.44 -14.22
CA ARG A 185 -1.38 -1.39 -15.14
C ARG A 185 -0.55 -2.42 -14.38
N LEU A 186 0.33 -2.01 -13.47
CA LEU A 186 1.16 -2.94 -12.68
C LEU A 186 0.30 -3.94 -11.90
N LYS A 187 -0.82 -3.49 -11.32
CA LYS A 187 -1.79 -4.38 -10.67
C LYS A 187 -2.41 -5.36 -11.67
N LYS A 188 -2.78 -4.90 -12.87
CA LYS A 188 -3.47 -5.71 -13.89
C LYS A 188 -2.56 -6.75 -14.55
N VAL A 189 -1.39 -6.34 -15.05
CA VAL A 189 -0.52 -7.19 -15.90
C VAL A 189 0.79 -7.61 -15.23
N GLY A 190 1.08 -7.12 -14.02
CA GLY A 190 2.31 -7.45 -13.31
C GLY A 190 2.43 -8.94 -12.97
N LYS A 191 3.66 -9.47 -13.05
CA LYS A 191 3.98 -10.87 -12.77
C LYS A 191 3.42 -11.32 -11.41
N ARG A 192 2.74 -12.46 -11.43
CA ARG A 192 2.22 -13.14 -10.25
C ARG A 192 3.21 -14.15 -9.69
N ASP A 193 3.11 -14.41 -8.39
CA ASP A 193 3.76 -15.54 -7.74
C ASP A 193 2.93 -16.83 -7.86
N SER A 194 3.43 -17.92 -7.29
CA SER A 194 2.77 -19.24 -7.32
C SER A 194 1.39 -19.27 -6.69
N ASP A 195 1.10 -18.31 -5.79
CA ASP A 195 -0.18 -18.22 -5.08
C ASP A 195 -1.18 -17.31 -5.83
N GLY A 196 -0.83 -16.86 -7.04
CA GLY A 196 -1.65 -15.95 -7.84
C GLY A 196 -1.59 -14.48 -7.38
N ASN A 197 -0.80 -14.17 -6.36
CA ASN A 197 -0.65 -12.80 -5.84
C ASN A 197 0.40 -12.02 -6.62
N LEU A 198 0.37 -10.68 -6.48
CA LEU A 198 1.40 -9.82 -7.06
C LEU A 198 2.78 -10.17 -6.49
N SER A 199 3.73 -10.47 -7.38
CA SER A 199 5.09 -10.76 -6.97
C SER A 199 5.70 -9.60 -6.17
N THR A 200 6.62 -9.90 -5.25
CA THR A 200 7.28 -8.90 -4.39
C THR A 200 7.90 -7.76 -5.20
N ARG A 201 8.51 -8.06 -6.35
CA ARG A 201 9.07 -7.06 -7.25
C ARG A 201 8.00 -6.07 -7.73
N VAL A 202 6.85 -6.55 -8.16
CA VAL A 202 5.77 -5.67 -8.65
C VAL A 202 5.15 -4.86 -7.51
N ARG A 203 5.01 -5.46 -6.31
CA ARG A 203 4.57 -4.72 -5.12
C ARG A 203 5.52 -3.57 -4.79
N HIS A 204 6.83 -3.81 -4.81
CA HIS A 204 7.83 -2.76 -4.61
C HIS A 204 7.78 -1.69 -5.70
N GLN A 205 7.54 -2.06 -6.96
CA GLN A 205 7.33 -1.09 -8.05
C GLN A 205 6.14 -0.16 -7.77
N ILE A 206 5.00 -0.72 -7.35
CA ILE A 206 3.81 0.05 -7.00
C ILE A 206 4.09 1.00 -5.83
N ASP A 207 4.78 0.52 -4.79
CA ASP A 207 5.18 1.33 -3.63
C ASP A 207 6.14 2.45 -4.03
N ARG A 208 7.07 2.20 -4.94
CA ARG A 208 8.02 3.22 -5.44
C ARG A 208 7.34 4.29 -6.29
N VAL A 209 6.36 3.93 -7.11
CA VAL A 209 5.52 4.92 -7.80
C VAL A 209 4.76 5.80 -6.80
N ARG A 210 4.27 5.22 -5.70
CA ARG A 210 3.68 6.01 -4.61
C ARG A 210 4.71 6.96 -3.99
N TYR A 211 5.94 6.51 -3.74
CA TYR A 211 7.00 7.39 -3.24
C TYR A 211 7.32 8.56 -4.17
N VAL A 212 7.31 8.36 -5.50
CA VAL A 212 7.50 9.47 -6.46
C VAL A 212 6.42 10.55 -6.25
N LYS A 213 5.15 10.18 -6.11
CA LYS A 213 4.06 11.12 -5.84
C LYS A 213 4.26 11.86 -4.50
N GLU A 214 4.57 11.11 -3.44
CA GLU A 214 4.77 11.68 -2.10
C GLU A 214 5.89 12.72 -2.04
N HIS A 215 6.99 12.51 -2.78
CA HIS A 215 8.14 13.44 -2.75
C HIS A 215 7.98 14.66 -3.67
N ARG A 216 7.19 14.58 -4.75
CA ARG A 216 7.00 15.72 -5.67
C ARG A 216 6.12 16.84 -5.10
N LYS A 217 5.20 16.54 -4.18
CA LYS A 217 4.27 17.47 -3.51
C LYS A 217 3.28 18.23 -4.42
N SER A 218 3.63 18.55 -5.67
CA SER A 218 2.76 19.18 -6.66
C SER A 218 2.67 18.36 -7.94
N ASP A 219 1.49 18.41 -8.56
CA ASP A 219 1.21 17.81 -9.86
C ASP A 219 1.50 18.83 -10.98
N PHE A 220 1.61 18.35 -12.22
CA PHE A 220 1.81 19.20 -13.40
C PHE A 220 1.30 18.50 -14.67
N PRO A 221 0.90 19.25 -15.70
CA PRO A 221 0.57 18.68 -17.00
C PRO A 221 1.77 17.93 -17.60
N LEU A 222 1.54 16.77 -18.22
CA LEU A 222 2.61 15.92 -18.75
C LEU A 222 3.45 16.60 -19.84
N TRP A 223 2.91 17.55 -20.59
CA TRP A 223 3.70 18.32 -21.56
C TRP A 223 4.85 19.12 -20.91
N GLN A 224 4.77 19.43 -19.61
CA GLN A 224 5.88 20.05 -18.86
C GLN A 224 6.95 19.04 -18.42
N LEU A 225 6.75 17.74 -18.67
CA LEU A 225 7.77 16.71 -18.47
C LEU A 225 8.75 16.72 -19.66
N ASP A 226 9.41 17.85 -19.86
CA ASP A 226 10.44 18.06 -20.86
C ASP A 226 11.82 17.55 -20.37
N PHE A 227 12.87 17.77 -21.16
CA PHE A 227 14.23 17.35 -20.79
C PHE A 227 14.65 17.92 -19.43
N ALA A 228 14.43 19.21 -19.20
CA ALA A 228 14.84 19.87 -17.96
C ALA A 228 14.10 19.31 -16.74
N LYS A 229 12.79 19.05 -16.88
CA LYS A 229 11.99 18.46 -15.81
C LYS A 229 12.33 17.00 -15.55
N LEU A 230 12.62 16.23 -16.60
CA LEU A 230 13.14 14.86 -16.46
C LEU A 230 14.48 14.84 -15.73
N GLU A 231 15.39 15.73 -16.08
CA GLU A 231 16.70 15.87 -15.44
C GLU A 231 16.53 16.27 -13.97
N GLU A 232 15.67 17.25 -13.66
CA GLU A 232 15.35 17.68 -12.28
C GLU A 232 14.88 16.49 -11.41
N ILE A 233 13.89 15.73 -11.90
CA ILE A 233 13.32 14.60 -11.16
C ILE A 233 14.35 13.47 -11.00
N THR A 234 15.14 13.21 -12.05
CA THR A 234 16.16 12.17 -12.04
C THR A 234 17.31 12.52 -11.11
N ALA A 235 17.78 13.77 -11.16
CA ALA A 235 18.81 14.30 -10.27
C ALA A 235 18.35 14.27 -8.80
N TYR A 236 17.08 14.56 -8.52
CA TYR A 236 16.54 14.46 -7.16
C TYR A 236 16.78 13.07 -6.55
N TRP A 237 16.40 12.01 -7.28
CA TRP A 237 16.60 10.64 -6.81
C TRP A 237 18.07 10.25 -6.81
N ALA A 238 18.85 10.63 -7.84
CA ALA A 238 20.29 10.35 -7.91
C ALA A 238 21.08 10.98 -6.75
N ASN A 239 20.63 12.13 -6.23
CA ASN A 239 21.23 12.78 -5.06
C ASN A 239 20.78 12.20 -3.71
N ARG A 240 20.04 11.08 -3.70
CA ARG A 240 19.62 10.31 -2.52
C ARG A 240 18.87 11.17 -1.50
N PRO A 241 17.60 11.50 -1.79
CA PRO A 241 16.82 12.39 -0.94
C PRO A 241 16.65 11.81 0.47
N PRO A 242 16.41 12.68 1.47
CA PRO A 242 16.23 12.23 2.84
C PRO A 242 14.99 11.34 2.96
N THR A 243 15.15 10.24 3.69
CA THR A 243 14.05 9.39 4.12
C THR A 243 13.19 10.13 5.14
N ARG A 244 12.04 9.55 5.51
CA ARG A 244 11.18 10.05 6.60
C ARG A 244 11.91 10.27 7.95
N LYS A 245 13.08 9.63 8.14
CA LYS A 245 13.93 9.76 9.33
C LYS A 245 14.97 10.88 9.23
N GLY A 246 14.97 11.67 8.15
CA GLY A 246 15.91 12.77 7.92
C GLY A 246 17.23 12.35 7.26
N ASN A 247 17.66 11.10 7.41
CA ASN A 247 18.87 10.59 6.76
C ASN A 247 18.66 10.31 5.28
N ARG A 248 19.67 10.54 4.44
CA ARG A 248 19.67 10.16 3.01
C ARG A 248 19.32 8.70 2.84
N CYS A 249 18.58 8.37 1.77
CA CYS A 249 18.28 6.98 1.44
C CYS A 249 19.55 6.22 1.02
N SER A 250 19.54 4.88 1.05
CA SER A 250 20.70 4.08 0.63
C SER A 250 20.96 4.19 -0.88
N TRP A 251 22.18 3.88 -1.30
CA TRP A 251 22.53 3.84 -2.72
C TRP A 251 21.61 2.89 -3.49
N GLU A 252 21.36 1.68 -2.96
CA GLU A 252 20.50 0.67 -3.59
C GLU A 252 19.06 1.14 -3.70
N HIS A 253 18.54 1.83 -2.68
CA HIS A 253 17.17 2.35 -2.72
C HIS A 253 17.03 3.39 -3.83
N SER A 254 17.96 4.34 -3.93
CA SER A 254 17.97 5.34 -5.00
C SER A 254 18.14 4.70 -6.38
N HIS A 255 19.06 3.74 -6.53
CA HIS A 255 19.26 2.99 -7.77
C HIS A 255 17.96 2.29 -8.22
N ASP A 256 17.27 1.62 -7.31
CA ASP A 256 15.99 0.96 -7.59
C ASP A 256 14.88 1.97 -7.94
N MET A 257 14.83 3.13 -7.28
CA MET A 257 13.91 4.21 -7.62
C MET A 257 14.14 4.71 -9.05
N LEU A 258 15.40 4.96 -9.43
CA LEU A 258 15.77 5.42 -10.76
C LEU A 258 15.45 4.39 -11.85
N LYS A 259 15.69 3.11 -11.56
CA LYS A 259 15.34 2.01 -12.47
C LYS A 259 13.84 1.95 -12.74
N ASP A 260 13.01 2.03 -11.70
CA ASP A 260 11.55 1.97 -11.86
C ASP A 260 10.97 3.27 -12.41
N TRP A 261 11.57 4.41 -12.08
CA TRP A 261 11.29 5.71 -12.71
C TRP A 261 11.46 5.62 -14.23
N TRP A 262 12.58 5.08 -14.70
CA TRP A 262 12.81 4.90 -16.13
C TRP A 262 11.84 3.89 -16.76
N GLY A 263 11.48 2.84 -16.01
CA GLY A 263 10.46 1.89 -16.43
C GLY A 263 9.09 2.52 -16.64
N PHE A 264 8.70 3.48 -15.78
CA PHE A 264 7.49 4.28 -15.95
C PHE A 264 7.56 5.14 -17.22
N LEU A 265 8.63 5.90 -17.42
CA LEU A 265 8.80 6.76 -18.61
C LEU A 265 8.78 5.94 -19.90
N THR A 266 9.45 4.78 -19.90
CA THR A 266 9.47 3.86 -21.04
C THR A 266 8.08 3.31 -21.36
N TRP A 267 7.25 3.07 -20.35
CA TRP A 267 5.85 2.69 -20.58
C TRP A 267 5.04 3.88 -21.12
N LEU A 268 5.21 5.07 -20.54
CA LEU A 268 4.47 6.28 -20.92
C LEU A 268 4.70 6.66 -22.39
N ASP A 269 5.95 6.56 -22.85
CA ASP A 269 6.32 6.80 -24.25
C ASP A 269 5.73 5.79 -25.23
N LYS A 270 5.63 4.52 -24.83
CA LYS A 270 5.17 3.42 -25.68
C LYS A 270 3.66 3.23 -25.73
N ASP A 271 2.95 3.72 -24.71
CA ASP A 271 1.52 3.51 -24.59
C ASP A 271 0.78 4.52 -25.49
N PRO A 272 0.07 4.06 -26.55
CA PRO A 272 -0.53 4.94 -27.54
C PRO A 272 -1.68 5.77 -26.97
N GLN A 273 -2.18 5.43 -25.78
CA GLN A 273 -3.17 6.26 -25.10
C GLN A 273 -2.59 7.59 -24.64
N TRP A 274 -1.26 7.72 -24.54
CA TRP A 274 -0.57 8.93 -24.11
C TRP A 274 0.13 9.60 -25.29
N ARG A 275 -0.03 10.92 -25.40
CA ARG A 275 0.62 11.75 -26.42
C ARG A 275 2.05 12.13 -26.04
N TRP A 276 2.42 11.96 -24.78
CA TRP A 276 3.78 12.21 -24.31
C TRP A 276 4.78 11.27 -24.97
N ARG A 277 5.94 11.82 -25.34
CA ARG A 277 7.08 11.09 -25.90
C ARG A 277 8.35 11.50 -25.18
N PHE A 278 9.36 10.63 -25.19
CA PHE A 278 10.66 11.02 -24.67
C PHE A 278 11.15 12.31 -25.33
N PRO A 279 11.59 13.30 -24.54
CA PRO A 279 12.31 14.45 -25.05
C PRO A 279 13.60 14.02 -25.74
N ASP A 280 14.03 14.80 -26.73
CA ASP A 280 15.31 14.59 -27.40
C ASP A 280 16.45 14.50 -26.38
N ARG A 281 17.37 13.56 -26.60
CA ARG A 281 18.57 13.33 -25.78
C ARG A 281 18.29 12.89 -24.33
N ALA A 282 17.07 12.48 -24.00
CA ALA A 282 16.75 12.00 -22.64
C ALA A 282 17.61 10.80 -22.19
N ASP A 283 18.19 10.04 -23.13
CA ASP A 283 19.15 8.97 -22.87
C ASP A 283 20.48 9.44 -22.25
N GLU A 284 20.83 10.72 -22.43
CA GLU A 284 22.05 11.33 -21.86
C GLU A 284 21.92 11.63 -20.36
N ILE A 285 20.70 11.61 -19.81
CA ILE A 285 20.46 11.89 -18.39
C ILE A 285 21.14 10.81 -17.54
N ARG A 286 22.06 11.24 -16.65
CA ARG A 286 22.77 10.34 -15.73
C ARG A 286 21.83 9.79 -14.66
N ARG A 287 21.74 8.47 -14.58
CA ARG A 287 20.83 7.73 -13.67
C ARG A 287 21.56 6.96 -12.57
N THR A 288 22.83 7.27 -12.33
CA THR A 288 23.64 6.61 -11.31
C THR A 288 23.55 7.42 -10.01
N PRO A 289 23.09 6.83 -8.89
CA PRO A 289 23.08 7.53 -7.62
C PRO A 289 24.48 7.92 -7.18
N VAL A 290 24.57 9.06 -6.47
CA VAL A 290 25.81 9.51 -5.84
C VAL A 290 26.28 8.47 -4.81
N ARG A 291 27.56 8.10 -4.88
CA ARG A 291 28.25 7.35 -3.83
C ARG A 291 28.76 8.31 -2.78
N LEU A 292 28.54 7.97 -1.53
CA LEU A 292 29.05 8.68 -0.37
C LEU A 292 30.20 7.86 0.25
N PRO A 293 31.14 8.49 0.97
CA PRO A 293 32.19 7.76 1.70
C PRO A 293 31.61 6.71 2.67
N GLU A 294 30.42 6.97 3.20
CA GLU A 294 29.63 6.05 4.03
C GLU A 294 29.05 4.84 3.27
N ASP A 295 29.17 4.75 1.94
CA ASP A 295 28.86 3.53 1.20
C ASP A 295 30.12 2.66 1.04
N ASP A 296 31.30 3.26 1.15
CA ASP A 296 32.60 2.59 1.07
C ASP A 296 33.01 1.99 2.44
N VAL A 297 32.12 1.98 3.46
CA VAL A 297 32.36 1.35 4.79
C VAL A 297 32.34 -0.17 4.77
N SER A 298 32.27 -0.78 3.59
CA SER A 298 32.99 -2.04 3.44
C SER A 298 34.47 -1.67 3.57
N GLU A 299 35.03 -1.68 4.79
CA GLU A 299 36.49 -1.62 5.00
C GLU A 299 37.12 -2.48 3.91
N ALA A 300 38.22 -2.05 3.28
CA ALA A 300 38.87 -2.84 2.23
C ALA A 300 39.09 -4.32 2.63
N PHE A 301 39.14 -4.59 3.95
CA PHE A 301 39.14 -5.90 4.57
C PHE A 301 37.81 -6.66 4.65
N SER A 302 36.64 -6.02 4.64
CA SER A 302 35.34 -6.69 4.60
C SER A 302 35.02 -7.34 3.25
N THR A 303 35.69 -6.89 2.16
CA THR A 303 35.67 -7.59 0.87
C THR A 303 36.49 -8.90 0.94
N ILE A 304 37.47 -8.95 1.85
CA ILE A 304 38.30 -10.13 2.15
C ILE A 304 37.62 -11.04 3.19
N ASN A 305 36.96 -10.46 4.20
CA ASN A 305 36.31 -11.14 5.31
C ASN A 305 34.81 -10.84 5.33
N LYS A 306 34.02 -11.65 4.62
CA LYS A 306 32.58 -11.64 4.81
C LYS A 306 32.30 -12.16 6.23
N PRO A 307 31.58 -11.41 7.09
CA PRO A 307 31.36 -11.81 8.48
C PRO A 307 30.46 -13.05 8.57
N THR A 308 31.08 -14.21 8.70
CA THR A 308 30.45 -15.52 8.93
C THR A 308 30.77 -16.01 10.35
N TYR A 309 29.93 -16.90 10.89
CA TYR A 309 30.24 -17.56 12.15
C TYR A 309 31.23 -18.72 11.91
N THR A 310 32.22 -18.84 12.78
CA THR A 310 33.06 -20.04 12.88
C THR A 310 32.26 -21.23 13.43
N PRO A 311 32.65 -22.48 13.16
CA PRO A 311 32.00 -23.66 13.75
C PRO A 311 31.91 -23.64 15.28
N GLU A 312 32.92 -23.09 15.96
CA GLU A 312 32.96 -22.95 17.41
C GLU A 312 31.94 -21.91 17.91
N GLN A 313 31.86 -20.77 17.22
CA GLN A 313 30.84 -19.76 17.54
C GLN A 313 29.43 -20.29 17.29
N LEU A 314 29.24 -21.07 16.22
CA LEU A 314 27.96 -21.74 15.95
C LEU A 314 27.60 -22.71 17.08
N ALA A 315 28.57 -23.50 17.57
CA ALA A 315 28.35 -24.41 18.70
C ALA A 315 27.83 -23.66 19.93
N THR A 316 28.48 -22.54 20.32
CA THR A 316 28.02 -21.69 21.43
C THR A 316 26.59 -21.17 21.24
N ILE A 317 26.20 -20.84 20.01
CA ILE A 317 24.83 -20.38 19.72
C ILE A 317 23.84 -21.55 19.82
N VAL A 318 24.22 -22.73 19.33
CA VAL A 318 23.41 -23.95 19.35
C VAL A 318 23.18 -24.46 20.78
N GLU A 319 24.13 -24.29 21.71
CA GLU A 319 23.94 -24.60 23.13
C GLU A 319 22.74 -23.86 23.76
N GLU A 320 22.46 -22.63 23.30
CA GLU A 320 21.36 -21.79 23.80
C GLU A 320 20.01 -22.06 23.12
N ALA A 321 19.97 -22.98 22.15
CA ALA A 321 18.79 -23.32 21.38
C ALA A 321 18.09 -24.58 21.94
N ASP A 322 16.77 -24.62 21.77
CA ASP A 322 15.96 -25.83 21.92
C ASP A 322 16.17 -26.79 20.75
N ASP A 323 15.74 -28.04 20.87
CA ASP A 323 16.00 -29.10 19.87
C ASP A 323 15.60 -28.67 18.44
N PHE A 324 14.45 -28.01 18.31
CA PHE A 324 14.02 -27.46 17.02
C PHE A 324 14.96 -26.36 16.52
N GLY A 325 15.38 -25.45 17.38
CA GLY A 325 16.34 -24.40 17.04
C GLY A 325 17.70 -24.95 16.64
N ARG A 326 18.19 -25.98 17.33
CA ARG A 326 19.44 -26.69 17.00
C ARG A 326 19.36 -27.31 15.62
N ALA A 327 18.29 -28.06 15.35
CA ALA A 327 18.02 -28.67 14.05
C ALA A 327 17.91 -27.61 12.93
N LEU A 328 17.22 -26.49 13.19
CA LEU A 328 17.07 -25.39 12.23
C LEU A 328 18.40 -24.73 11.87
N ILE A 329 19.26 -24.45 12.86
CA ILE A 329 20.58 -23.85 12.62
C ILE A 329 21.43 -24.78 11.78
N ALA A 330 21.53 -26.05 12.19
CA ALA A 330 22.37 -27.02 11.51
C ALA A 330 21.90 -27.28 10.08
N LEU A 331 20.57 -27.33 9.84
CA LEU A 331 19.99 -27.40 8.50
C LEU A 331 20.38 -26.18 7.64
N CYS A 332 20.27 -24.97 8.20
CA CYS A 332 20.60 -23.74 7.47
C CYS A 332 22.08 -23.68 7.09
N VAL A 333 22.98 -24.12 7.98
CA VAL A 333 24.41 -24.18 7.71
C VAL A 333 24.72 -25.25 6.67
N ASN A 334 24.26 -26.49 6.87
CA ASN A 334 24.56 -27.63 5.99
C ASN A 334 24.08 -27.38 4.55
N CYS A 335 22.91 -26.77 4.36
CA CYS A 335 22.31 -26.55 3.04
C CYS A 335 22.48 -25.12 2.52
N ALA A 336 23.23 -24.26 3.22
CA ALA A 336 23.32 -22.84 2.91
C ALA A 336 21.93 -22.17 2.75
N PHE A 337 20.96 -22.54 3.59
CA PHE A 337 19.59 -22.01 3.49
C PHE A 337 19.45 -20.67 4.20
N GLY A 338 18.87 -19.70 3.50
CA GLY A 338 18.36 -18.48 4.11
C GLY A 338 16.91 -18.66 4.55
N ALA A 339 16.33 -17.60 5.11
CA ALA A 339 14.95 -17.60 5.60
C ALA A 339 13.94 -17.98 4.50
N SER A 340 14.19 -17.58 3.25
CA SER A 340 13.33 -17.91 2.11
C SER A 340 13.38 -19.38 1.74
N GLU A 341 14.54 -20.02 1.78
CA GLU A 341 14.71 -21.42 1.39
C GLU A 341 14.08 -22.31 2.46
N VAL A 342 14.55 -22.23 3.71
CA VAL A 342 14.06 -23.09 4.79
C VAL A 342 12.57 -22.85 5.10
N GLY A 343 12.07 -21.63 4.89
CA GLY A 343 10.67 -21.29 5.13
C GLY A 343 9.69 -21.59 4.01
N GLN A 344 10.17 -22.02 2.83
CA GLN A 344 9.30 -22.30 1.67
C GLN A 344 9.53 -23.66 1.02
N TRP A 345 10.71 -24.29 1.18
CA TRP A 345 10.94 -25.64 0.65
C TRP A 345 9.98 -26.63 1.29
N SER A 346 9.33 -27.43 0.44
CA SER A 346 8.45 -28.49 0.91
C SER A 346 9.26 -29.57 1.61
N THR A 347 8.75 -30.05 2.74
CA THR A 347 9.27 -31.24 3.43
C THR A 347 9.30 -32.48 2.54
N ASN A 348 8.46 -32.55 1.49
CA ASN A 348 8.47 -33.63 0.50
C ASN A 348 9.77 -33.70 -0.32
N LEU A 349 10.58 -32.63 -0.32
CA LEU A 349 11.88 -32.61 -0.98
C LEU A 349 12.99 -33.27 -0.13
N PHE A 350 12.68 -33.61 1.13
CA PHE A 350 13.59 -34.20 2.08
C PHE A 350 13.49 -35.72 1.98
N THR A 351 14.60 -36.36 1.63
CA THR A 351 14.69 -37.81 1.51
C THR A 351 15.72 -38.30 2.51
N LEU A 352 15.28 -38.80 3.66
CA LEU A 352 16.17 -39.26 4.73
C LEU A 352 16.47 -40.77 4.63
N HIS A 353 17.70 -41.15 4.94
CA HIS A 353 18.18 -42.53 5.06
C HIS A 353 17.87 -43.41 3.83
N LYS A 354 18.14 -42.87 2.65
CA LYS A 354 17.94 -43.56 1.38
C LYS A 354 19.04 -43.21 0.41
N SER A 355 19.38 -44.17 -0.44
CA SER A 355 20.29 -43.88 -1.54
C SER A 355 19.73 -42.82 -2.51
N HIS A 356 20.59 -41.95 -3.05
CA HIS A 356 20.23 -40.96 -4.06
C HIS A 356 19.63 -41.63 -5.30
N PRO A 357 18.45 -41.18 -5.78
CA PRO A 357 17.76 -41.80 -6.91
C PRO A 357 18.57 -41.76 -8.21
N HIS A 358 19.50 -40.79 -8.34
CA HIS A 358 20.33 -40.59 -9.53
C HIS A 358 21.83 -40.73 -9.24
N ALA A 359 22.22 -41.49 -8.21
CA ALA A 359 23.61 -41.69 -7.79
C ALA A 359 24.57 -42.01 -8.96
N THR A 360 24.17 -42.92 -9.85
CA THR A 360 24.96 -43.32 -11.04
C THR A 360 25.18 -42.16 -12.01
N ALA A 361 24.16 -41.32 -12.25
CA ALA A 361 24.25 -40.20 -13.19
C ALA A 361 25.17 -39.08 -12.66
N ILE A 362 25.17 -38.88 -11.34
CA ILE A 362 26.04 -37.96 -10.61
C ILE A 362 27.46 -38.53 -10.46
N GLY A 363 27.59 -39.87 -10.42
CA GLY A 363 28.85 -40.56 -10.17
C GLY A 363 29.25 -40.57 -8.70
N PHE A 364 28.28 -40.50 -7.78
CA PHE A 364 28.51 -40.52 -6.33
C PHE A 364 28.12 -41.87 -5.72
N ARG A 365 28.94 -42.40 -4.79
CA ARG A 365 28.67 -43.68 -4.13
C ARG A 365 27.68 -43.50 -2.98
N SER A 366 26.40 -43.57 -3.31
CA SER A 366 25.32 -43.44 -2.35
C SER A 366 24.89 -44.78 -1.72
N SER A 367 24.26 -44.70 -0.55
CA SER A 367 23.70 -45.81 0.25
C SER A 367 22.57 -45.30 1.15
N ASP A 368 21.87 -46.20 1.84
CA ASP A 368 20.76 -45.86 2.76
C ASP A 368 21.21 -45.15 4.04
N LYS A 369 22.51 -44.86 4.18
CA LYS A 369 23.04 -44.00 5.25
C LYS A 369 22.98 -42.51 4.90
N HIS A 370 22.72 -42.17 3.64
CA HIS A 370 22.69 -40.78 3.19
C HIS A 370 21.27 -40.21 3.22
N SER A 371 21.23 -38.89 3.33
CA SER A 371 20.00 -38.11 3.39
C SER A 371 20.17 -36.88 2.51
N TRP A 372 19.11 -36.47 1.84
CA TRP A 372 19.17 -35.50 0.75
C TRP A 372 18.06 -34.48 0.85
N ILE A 373 18.33 -33.29 0.34
CA ILE A 373 17.28 -32.35 -0.03
C ILE A 373 17.50 -31.96 -1.48
N THR A 374 16.54 -32.27 -2.35
CA THR A 374 16.67 -32.07 -3.79
C THR A 374 15.47 -31.34 -4.35
N GLY A 375 15.69 -30.35 -5.21
CA GLY A 375 14.59 -29.62 -5.86
C GLY A 375 14.94 -28.22 -6.33
N ASN A 376 13.94 -27.54 -6.88
CA ASN A 376 14.10 -26.20 -7.41
C ASN A 376 13.97 -25.15 -6.30
N ARG A 377 14.92 -24.22 -6.25
CA ARG A 377 14.88 -23.09 -5.32
C ARG A 377 13.63 -22.21 -5.57
N PRO A 378 12.74 -21.98 -4.59
CA PRO A 378 11.48 -21.24 -4.78
C PRO A 378 11.64 -19.84 -5.38
N LYS A 379 12.75 -19.14 -5.08
CA LYS A 379 12.97 -17.77 -5.56
C LYS A 379 13.43 -17.69 -7.01
N THR A 380 14.27 -18.61 -7.47
CA THR A 380 14.95 -18.51 -8.77
C THR A 380 14.61 -19.66 -9.72
N GLY A 381 14.00 -20.74 -9.24
CA GLY A 381 13.74 -21.94 -10.02
C GLY A 381 15.00 -22.77 -10.33
N VAL A 382 16.17 -22.33 -9.86
CA VAL A 382 17.45 -23.04 -10.06
C VAL A 382 17.40 -24.34 -9.30
N TYR A 383 17.68 -25.44 -10.00
CA TYR A 383 17.75 -26.78 -9.42
C TYR A 383 18.93 -26.90 -8.46
N GLY A 384 18.74 -27.66 -7.38
CA GLY A 384 19.66 -27.77 -6.29
C GLY A 384 19.60 -29.12 -5.58
N GLU A 385 20.75 -29.64 -5.17
CA GLU A 385 20.87 -30.85 -4.38
C GLU A 385 21.81 -30.64 -3.20
N HIS A 386 21.39 -31.07 -2.01
CA HIS A 386 22.20 -31.05 -0.80
C HIS A 386 22.27 -32.43 -0.18
N LEU A 387 23.50 -32.90 0.06
CA LEU A 387 23.76 -34.00 0.98
C LEU A 387 23.68 -33.48 2.42
N LEU A 388 22.95 -34.19 3.28
CA LEU A 388 22.86 -33.87 4.70
C LEU A 388 23.93 -34.63 5.49
N TRP A 389 24.50 -33.96 6.48
CA TRP A 389 25.26 -34.65 7.52
C TRP A 389 24.32 -35.58 8.31
N PRO A 390 24.79 -36.76 8.74
CA PRO A 390 23.96 -37.71 9.48
C PRO A 390 23.30 -37.10 10.72
N GLU A 391 24.03 -36.30 11.49
CA GLU A 391 23.49 -35.62 12.67
C GLU A 391 22.38 -34.63 12.34
N VAL A 392 22.48 -33.95 11.19
CA VAL A 392 21.43 -33.02 10.74
C VAL A 392 20.19 -33.81 10.32
N ALA A 393 20.36 -34.91 9.60
CA ALA A 393 19.25 -35.76 9.18
C ALA A 393 18.46 -36.30 10.39
N GLU A 394 19.17 -36.79 11.41
CA GLU A 394 18.54 -37.25 12.66
C GLU A 394 17.82 -36.10 13.38
N ALA A 395 18.47 -34.95 13.52
CA ALA A 395 17.91 -33.81 14.26
C ALA A 395 16.65 -33.22 13.61
N ILE A 396 16.56 -33.24 12.27
CA ILE A 396 15.38 -32.70 11.58
C ILE A 396 14.22 -33.70 11.50
N SER A 397 14.51 -35.02 11.55
CA SER A 397 13.53 -36.09 11.33
C SER A 397 12.24 -35.95 12.16
N PRO A 398 12.30 -35.69 13.49
CA PRO A 398 11.10 -35.54 14.33
C PRO A 398 10.18 -34.38 13.95
N PHE A 399 10.69 -33.42 13.16
CA PHE A 399 9.98 -32.20 12.80
C PHE A 399 9.44 -32.21 11.37
N LEU A 400 9.67 -33.26 10.57
CA LEU A 400 9.21 -33.31 9.18
C LEU A 400 7.75 -33.78 9.05
N ASP A 401 7.32 -34.70 9.91
CA ASP A 401 6.01 -35.33 9.79
C ASP A 401 4.85 -34.32 9.95
N GLY A 402 3.86 -34.45 9.07
CA GLY A 402 2.67 -33.59 9.04
C GLY A 402 2.91 -32.10 8.72
N ARG A 403 4.14 -31.66 8.42
CA ARG A 403 4.44 -30.26 8.09
C ARG A 403 4.59 -30.05 6.59
N SER A 404 4.09 -28.92 6.08
CA SER A 404 4.28 -28.55 4.67
C SER A 404 5.66 -27.93 4.38
N VAL A 405 6.27 -27.31 5.39
CA VAL A 405 7.62 -26.71 5.38
C VAL A 405 8.24 -26.92 6.76
N PHE A 406 9.57 -26.84 6.87
CA PHE A 406 10.26 -27.17 8.12
C PHE A 406 9.89 -26.25 9.31
N PRO A 407 10.01 -24.90 9.22
CA PRO A 407 9.64 -23.99 10.30
C PRO A 407 8.19 -23.48 10.20
N VAL A 408 7.33 -24.02 11.06
CA VAL A 408 5.94 -23.59 11.25
C VAL A 408 5.71 -23.07 12.68
N THR A 409 4.65 -22.31 12.89
CA THR A 409 4.16 -21.92 14.21
C THR A 409 3.47 -23.10 14.89
N LYS A 410 3.18 -22.98 16.19
CA LYS A 410 2.33 -23.95 16.89
C LYS A 410 0.95 -24.12 16.25
N THR A 411 0.47 -23.10 15.54
CA THR A 411 -0.79 -23.09 14.78
C THR A 411 -0.64 -23.59 13.33
N GLY A 412 0.51 -24.14 12.94
CA GLY A 412 0.77 -24.67 11.60
C GLY A 412 1.11 -23.62 10.53
N SER A 413 1.15 -22.33 10.86
CA SER A 413 1.46 -21.26 9.90
C SER A 413 2.96 -21.15 9.63
N ARG A 414 3.36 -20.92 8.38
CA ARG A 414 4.78 -20.78 7.99
C ARG A 414 5.47 -19.61 8.70
N TRP A 415 6.75 -19.78 9.06
CA TRP A 415 7.54 -18.66 9.59
C TRP A 415 7.86 -17.61 8.52
N TYR A 416 8.12 -18.04 7.28
CA TYR A 416 8.30 -17.14 6.15
C TYR A 416 6.94 -16.73 5.56
N ARG A 417 6.66 -15.43 5.54
CA ARG A 417 5.37 -14.88 5.10
C ARG A 417 5.53 -14.20 3.74
N THR A 418 5.36 -14.95 2.66
CA THR A 418 5.56 -14.51 1.26
C THR A 418 4.87 -13.18 0.93
N HIS A 419 3.68 -12.96 1.48
CA HIS A 419 2.84 -11.78 1.21
C HIS A 419 2.99 -10.65 2.24
N SER A 420 3.94 -10.75 3.15
CA SER A 420 4.24 -9.67 4.12
C SER A 420 5.25 -8.66 3.55
N SER A 421 5.25 -7.43 4.08
CA SER A 421 6.29 -6.42 3.84
C SER A 421 7.64 -6.80 4.47
N ASN A 422 7.64 -7.66 5.50
CA ASN A 422 8.84 -8.24 6.09
C ASN A 422 8.68 -9.77 6.23
N PRO A 423 8.83 -10.53 5.14
CA PRO A 423 8.59 -11.98 5.11
C PRO A 423 9.39 -12.79 6.13
N GLN A 424 10.60 -12.31 6.47
CA GLN A 424 11.57 -12.99 7.33
C GLN A 424 11.59 -12.47 8.77
N ALA A 425 10.66 -11.58 9.14
CA ALA A 425 10.64 -10.92 10.46
C ALA A 425 10.74 -11.92 11.62
N LYS A 426 10.07 -13.07 11.50
CA LYS A 426 10.04 -14.09 12.55
C LYS A 426 11.40 -14.76 12.74
N PHE A 427 12.11 -15.09 11.65
CA PHE A 427 13.47 -15.61 11.72
C PHE A 427 14.41 -14.61 12.38
N ASN A 428 14.37 -13.35 11.95
CA ASN A 428 15.22 -12.30 12.50
C ASN A 428 14.97 -12.08 14.00
N GLY A 429 13.70 -12.06 14.42
CA GLY A 429 13.33 -11.91 15.83
C GLY A 429 13.73 -13.11 16.70
N TRP A 430 13.57 -14.34 16.19
CA TRP A 430 14.00 -15.55 16.89
C TRP A 430 15.53 -15.60 17.01
N TRP A 431 16.24 -15.37 15.91
CA TRP A 431 17.70 -15.38 15.85
C TRP A 431 18.33 -14.32 16.75
N ALA A 432 17.83 -13.07 16.71
CA ALA A 432 18.36 -11.99 17.53
C ALA A 432 18.24 -12.29 19.04
N LYS A 433 17.16 -12.95 19.47
CA LYS A 433 17.00 -13.38 20.87
C LYS A 433 17.98 -14.48 21.25
N LEU A 434 18.22 -15.44 20.35
CA LEU A 434 19.15 -16.52 20.58
C LEU A 434 20.59 -16.03 20.70
N VAL A 435 21.05 -15.21 19.73
CA VAL A 435 22.39 -14.61 19.77
C VAL A 435 22.58 -13.72 21.00
N ALA A 436 21.53 -13.01 21.43
CA ALA A 436 21.59 -12.21 22.66
C ALA A 436 21.81 -13.07 23.92
N ARG A 437 21.25 -14.28 23.98
CA ARG A 437 21.52 -15.23 25.08
C ARG A 437 22.95 -15.74 25.05
N ALA A 438 23.43 -16.16 23.88
CA ALA A 438 24.82 -16.61 23.71
C ALA A 438 25.80 -15.50 24.11
N LYS A 439 25.55 -14.26 23.67
CA LYS A 439 26.40 -13.11 23.99
C LYS A 439 26.40 -12.75 25.49
N LYS A 440 25.32 -13.02 26.21
CA LYS A 440 25.28 -12.81 27.68
C LYS A 440 26.28 -13.73 28.40
N LYS A 441 26.49 -14.94 27.89
CA LYS A 441 27.47 -15.90 28.45
C LYS A 441 28.87 -15.72 27.86
N HIS A 442 28.95 -15.28 26.60
CA HIS A 442 30.19 -15.07 25.85
C HIS A 442 30.22 -13.64 25.29
N PRO A 443 30.72 -12.65 26.06
CA PRO A 443 30.66 -11.23 25.69
C PRO A 443 31.30 -10.90 24.33
N ASP A 444 32.34 -11.64 23.93
CA ASP A 444 33.07 -11.44 22.67
C ASP A 444 32.35 -12.01 21.43
N MET A 445 31.21 -12.68 21.62
CA MET A 445 30.43 -13.27 20.52
C MET A 445 29.96 -12.19 19.51
N PRO A 446 30.27 -12.35 18.21
CA PRO A 446 29.79 -11.43 17.19
C PRO A 446 28.28 -11.53 16.98
N LYS A 447 27.68 -10.42 16.55
CA LYS A 447 26.24 -10.31 16.29
C LYS A 447 25.99 -10.18 14.79
N TYR A 448 25.90 -11.32 14.11
CA TYR A 448 25.57 -11.37 12.69
C TYR A 448 24.08 -11.68 12.48
N PRO A 449 23.47 -11.20 11.38
CA PRO A 449 22.07 -11.45 11.08
C PRO A 449 21.82 -12.94 10.75
N PHE A 450 20.57 -13.39 10.79
CA PHE A 450 20.20 -14.79 10.50
C PHE A 450 20.72 -15.27 9.12
N GLY A 451 20.80 -14.36 8.15
CA GLY A 451 21.35 -14.65 6.82
C GLY A 451 22.82 -15.11 6.82
N SER A 452 23.60 -14.84 7.87
CA SER A 452 24.98 -15.30 7.99
C SER A 452 25.11 -16.83 8.05
N LEU A 453 24.10 -17.55 8.56
CA LEU A 453 24.10 -19.02 8.59
C LEU A 453 24.23 -19.62 7.19
N ARG A 454 23.58 -18.99 6.20
CA ARG A 454 23.64 -19.39 4.79
C ARG A 454 25.04 -19.22 4.21
N ASP A 455 25.79 -18.26 4.71
CA ASP A 455 27.09 -17.90 4.14
C ASP A 455 28.24 -18.74 4.74
N THR A 456 28.09 -19.29 5.94
CA THR A 456 29.16 -20.02 6.65
C THR A 456 29.71 -21.21 5.86
N PHE A 457 28.86 -22.16 5.44
CA PHE A 457 29.35 -23.38 4.80
C PHE A 457 29.96 -23.14 3.40
N PRO A 458 29.34 -22.34 2.51
CA PRO A 458 29.95 -21.98 1.22
C PRO A 458 31.27 -21.22 1.35
N ASP A 459 31.41 -20.38 2.37
CA ASP A 459 32.66 -19.65 2.63
C ASP A 459 33.81 -20.62 2.98
N ILE A 460 33.54 -21.61 3.84
CA ILE A 460 34.51 -22.67 4.15
C ILE A 460 34.84 -23.50 2.90
N ILE A 461 33.83 -23.89 2.10
CA ILE A 461 34.06 -24.60 0.83
C ILE A 461 35.00 -23.80 -0.08
N ARG A 462 34.73 -22.50 -0.26
CA ARG A 462 35.51 -21.63 -1.15
C ARG A 462 36.98 -21.55 -0.74
N ASN A 463 37.24 -21.47 0.57
CA ASN A 463 38.57 -21.22 1.10
C ASN A 463 39.39 -22.52 1.30
N GLU A 464 38.74 -23.65 1.54
CA GLU A 464 39.43 -24.88 1.94
C GLU A 464 39.43 -25.99 0.89
N ILE A 465 38.49 -25.98 -0.05
CA ILE A 465 38.42 -26.97 -1.11
C ILE A 465 39.09 -26.43 -2.36
N GLN A 466 39.98 -27.23 -2.98
CA GLN A 466 40.61 -26.86 -4.24
C GLN A 466 39.57 -26.67 -5.34
N GLY A 467 39.55 -25.48 -5.95
CA GLY A 467 38.50 -25.10 -6.91
C GLY A 467 37.12 -24.89 -6.26
N GLY A 468 37.08 -24.61 -4.96
CA GLY A 468 35.85 -24.48 -4.17
C GLY A 468 34.95 -23.32 -4.56
N GLY A 469 35.41 -22.36 -5.36
CA GLY A 469 34.58 -21.24 -5.83
C GLY A 469 33.34 -21.67 -6.61
N GLU A 470 33.49 -22.64 -7.52
CA GLU A 470 32.37 -23.22 -8.28
C GLU A 470 31.42 -23.98 -7.36
N LEU A 471 31.97 -24.76 -6.43
CA LEU A 471 31.18 -25.56 -5.47
C LEU A 471 30.40 -24.69 -4.48
N ALA A 472 31.00 -23.59 -4.02
CA ALA A 472 30.33 -22.61 -3.17
C ALA A 472 29.18 -21.91 -3.91
N SER A 473 29.37 -21.59 -5.20
CA SER A 473 28.33 -21.02 -6.06
C SER A 473 27.18 -22.02 -6.29
N LEU A 474 27.52 -23.30 -6.53
CA LEU A 474 26.56 -24.39 -6.67
C LEU A 474 25.77 -24.61 -5.37
N CYS A 475 26.45 -24.64 -4.21
CA CYS A 475 25.83 -24.76 -2.88
C CYS A 475 24.85 -23.62 -2.59
N LEU A 476 25.12 -22.40 -3.07
CA LEU A 476 24.22 -21.25 -2.94
C LEU A 476 23.06 -21.23 -3.95
N HIS A 477 23.03 -22.15 -4.93
CA HIS A 477 22.09 -22.15 -6.06
C HIS A 477 22.10 -20.84 -6.84
N HIS A 478 23.28 -20.31 -7.12
CA HIS A 478 23.42 -19.22 -8.06
C HIS A 478 23.16 -19.75 -9.48
N GLY A 479 22.39 -18.98 -10.27
CA GLY A 479 21.96 -19.39 -11.62
C GLY A 479 23.11 -19.47 -12.64
N SER A 480 24.29 -19.02 -12.27
CA SER A 480 25.53 -19.23 -13.00
C SER A 480 26.61 -19.65 -12.01
N THR A 481 27.10 -20.88 -12.13
CA THR A 481 28.12 -21.45 -11.22
C THR A 481 29.54 -21.04 -11.61
N THR A 482 29.72 -20.60 -12.85
CA THR A 482 30.97 -20.09 -13.42
C THR A 482 30.67 -18.80 -14.21
N ASN A 483 31.68 -18.00 -14.55
CA ASN A 483 31.48 -16.83 -15.43
C ASN A 483 31.33 -17.22 -16.92
N ASP A 484 31.25 -18.52 -17.23
CA ASP A 484 31.11 -19.05 -18.59
C ASP A 484 29.70 -19.62 -18.78
N ASP A 485 28.83 -18.82 -19.41
CA ASP A 485 27.44 -19.18 -19.67
C ASP A 485 27.31 -20.39 -20.62
N LEU A 486 28.32 -20.68 -21.45
CA LEU A 486 28.31 -21.85 -22.34
C LEU A 486 28.61 -23.13 -21.57
N LEU A 487 29.54 -23.09 -20.61
CA LEU A 487 29.87 -24.26 -19.79
C LEU A 487 28.64 -24.78 -19.04
N ASN A 488 27.81 -23.86 -18.51
CA ASN A 488 26.57 -24.20 -17.80
C ASN A 488 25.50 -24.84 -18.71
N LEU A 489 25.53 -24.60 -20.02
CA LEU A 489 24.59 -25.15 -21.00
C LEU A 489 24.99 -26.54 -21.51
N TYR A 490 26.30 -26.84 -21.55
CA TYR A 490 26.84 -28.03 -22.21
C TYR A 490 27.46 -29.07 -21.26
N THR A 491 27.58 -28.77 -19.96
CA THR A 491 28.24 -29.68 -19.01
C THR A 491 27.36 -30.03 -17.80
N LYS A 492 27.63 -31.19 -17.19
CA LYS A 492 26.92 -31.62 -15.98
C LYS A 492 27.44 -30.84 -14.78
N LEU A 493 26.52 -30.35 -13.94
CA LEU A 493 26.88 -29.69 -12.68
C LEU A 493 27.66 -30.66 -11.76
N PRO A 494 28.71 -30.19 -11.06
CA PRO A 494 29.62 -31.05 -10.29
C PRO A 494 29.06 -31.42 -8.90
N PHE A 495 27.81 -31.90 -8.81
CA PHE A 495 27.18 -32.29 -7.54
C PHE A 495 27.97 -33.35 -6.76
N ARG A 496 28.62 -34.28 -7.46
CA ARG A 496 29.53 -35.27 -6.84
C ARG A 496 30.59 -34.58 -5.96
N ARG A 497 31.28 -33.57 -6.51
CA ARG A 497 32.36 -32.85 -5.81
C ARG A 497 31.80 -32.06 -4.63
N LEU A 498 30.58 -31.52 -4.77
CA LEU A 498 29.91 -30.85 -3.66
C LEU A 498 29.59 -31.84 -2.53
N PHE A 499 29.10 -33.04 -2.84
CA PHE A 499 28.79 -34.06 -1.83
C PHE A 499 30.06 -34.56 -1.12
N GLU A 500 31.11 -34.85 -1.87
CA GLU A 500 32.43 -35.22 -1.31
C GLU A 500 32.97 -34.10 -0.40
N ALA A 501 32.86 -32.83 -0.81
CA ALA A 501 33.23 -31.69 0.03
C ALA A 501 32.39 -31.61 1.31
N THR A 502 31.08 -31.88 1.24
CA THR A 502 30.19 -31.93 2.41
C THR A 502 30.59 -33.02 3.39
N GLU A 503 30.99 -34.20 2.92
CA GLU A 503 31.46 -35.27 3.79
C GLU A 503 32.78 -34.91 4.47
N VAL A 504 33.75 -34.40 3.71
CA VAL A 504 35.08 -34.04 4.22
C VAL A 504 34.98 -32.91 5.25
N LEU A 505 34.22 -31.85 4.94
CA LEU A 505 34.11 -30.69 5.82
C LEU A 505 33.25 -30.96 7.07
N ARG A 506 32.55 -32.09 7.17
CA ARG A 506 31.80 -32.48 8.36
C ARG A 506 32.64 -32.41 9.64
N GLU A 507 33.91 -32.80 9.56
CA GLU A 507 34.83 -32.81 10.71
C GLU A 507 34.93 -31.44 11.39
N LYS A 508 34.94 -30.36 10.60
CA LYS A 508 35.01 -28.99 11.11
C LYS A 508 33.77 -28.55 11.87
N PHE A 509 32.62 -29.11 11.51
CA PHE A 509 31.36 -28.79 12.16
C PHE A 509 31.04 -29.69 13.35
N LEU A 510 31.89 -30.67 13.69
CA LEU A 510 31.69 -31.52 14.86
C LEU A 510 31.42 -30.78 16.18
N PRO A 511 32.04 -29.61 16.49
CA PRO A 511 31.69 -28.83 17.67
C PRO A 511 30.19 -28.51 17.75
N MET A 512 29.58 -28.13 16.62
CA MET A 512 28.15 -27.85 16.51
C MET A 512 27.32 -29.15 16.43
N LEU A 513 27.75 -30.12 15.60
CA LEU A 513 26.98 -31.32 15.30
C LEU A 513 26.80 -32.25 16.52
N ARG A 514 27.78 -32.27 17.43
CA ARG A 514 27.70 -33.07 18.67
C ARG A 514 26.57 -32.61 19.61
N LEU A 515 26.14 -31.36 19.51
CA LEU A 515 25.08 -30.77 20.33
C LEU A 515 23.67 -31.08 19.80
N LEU A 516 23.56 -31.74 18.65
CA LEU A 516 22.28 -32.14 18.05
C LEU A 516 21.71 -33.44 18.64
N LYS A 517 22.47 -34.11 19.50
CA LYS A 517 22.12 -35.39 20.13
C LYS A 517 21.38 -35.22 21.45
#